data_AF-A0A258JV97-F1
#
_entry.id   AF-A0A258JV97-F1
#
_cell.length_a   1.000
_cell.length_b   1.000
_cell.length_c   1.000
_cell.angle_alpha   90.00
_cell.angle_beta   90.00
_cell.angle_gamma   90.00
#
_symmetry.space_group_name_H-M   'P 1'
#
loop_
_entity.id
_entity.type
_entity.pdbx_description
1 polymer ?
#
loop_
_entity_poly.entity_id
_entity_poly.type
_entity_poly.pdbx_seq_one_letter_code
_entity_poly.pdbx_strand_id
1 'polypeptide(L)' 'MSYNVDEKGYYGQFGGAYIPEMLYPNVEELRQQYLKITAEPEFKAEFDQLLKDYVGRPSPLYFAKR' A
#
# COMPACT_ATOMS: atom_id res chain seq x y z
N MET A 1 15.34 10.28 6.90
CA MET A 1 15.34 9.89 5.47
C MET A 1 13.89 9.77 5.04
N SER A 2 13.52 10.42 3.93
CA SER A 2 12.20 10.26 3.33
C SER A 2 12.30 9.12 2.30
N TYR A 3 11.51 8.06 2.48
CA TYR A 3 11.47 6.91 1.58
C TYR A 3 10.19 6.95 0.73
N ASN A 4 9.87 8.12 0.17
CA ASN A 4 8.71 8.30 -0.68
C ASN A 4 9.13 8.20 -2.16
N VAL A 5 8.21 7.71 -3.00
CA VAL A 5 8.35 7.79 -4.45
C VAL A 5 8.18 9.23 -4.94
N ASP A 6 8.69 9.51 -6.13
CA ASP A 6 8.29 10.71 -6.89
C ASP A 6 6.87 10.58 -7.46
N GLU A 7 6.38 11.65 -8.10
CA GLU A 7 5.03 11.68 -8.70
C GLU A 7 4.81 10.62 -9.78
N LYS A 8 5.90 10.11 -10.39
CA LYS A 8 5.86 9.07 -11.41
C LYS A 8 6.04 7.66 -10.83
N GLY A 9 6.17 7.53 -9.51
CA GLY A 9 6.32 6.24 -8.83
C GLY A 9 7.75 5.72 -8.75
N TYR A 10 8.78 6.56 -8.91
CA TYR A 10 10.18 6.14 -8.80
C TYR A 10 10.78 6.37 -7.41
N TYR A 11 11.56 5.40 -6.95
CA TYR A 11 12.56 5.52 -5.90
C TYR A 11 13.93 5.77 -6.53
N GLY A 12 14.30 7.05 -6.68
CA GLY A 12 15.50 7.41 -7.45
C GLY A 12 15.35 6.98 -8.90
N GLN A 13 16.14 6.01 -9.35
CA GLN A 13 16.08 5.49 -10.73
C GLN A 13 15.25 4.21 -10.89
N PHE A 14 14.66 3.69 -9.80
CA PHE A 14 13.97 2.39 -9.80
C PHE A 14 12.47 2.55 -9.58
N GLY A 15 11.65 1.71 -10.21
CA GLY A 15 10.19 1.77 -10.11
C GLY A 15 9.56 2.40 -11.36
N GLY A 16 8.55 3.24 -11.15
CA GLY A 16 7.70 3.77 -12.21
C GLY A 16 6.73 2.72 -12.76
N ALA A 17 6.02 3.08 -13.83
CA ALA A 17 5.05 2.22 -14.51
C ALA A 17 5.42 2.05 -15.99
N TYR A 18 6.09 0.96 -16.32
CA TYR A 18 6.40 0.57 -17.70
C TYR A 18 5.32 -0.40 -18.21
N ILE A 19 4.19 0.16 -18.60
CA ILE A 19 3.00 -0.58 -19.04
C ILE A 19 2.56 -0.13 -20.43
N PRO A 20 1.82 -0.96 -21.19
CA PRO A 20 1.17 -0.53 -22.42
C PRO A 20 0.27 0.69 -22.20
N GLU A 21 0.22 1.58 -23.20
CA GLU A 21 -0.61 2.80 -23.17
C GLU A 21 -2.07 2.51 -22.85
N MET A 22 -2.61 1.40 -23.37
CA MET A 22 -3.98 0.95 -23.13
C MET A 22 -4.29 0.65 -21.65
N LEU A 23 -3.27 0.35 -20.83
CA LEU A 23 -3.45 0.11 -19.40
C LEU A 23 -3.28 1.36 -18.54
N TYR A 24 -2.68 2.42 -19.09
CA TYR A 24 -2.45 3.68 -18.37
C TYR A 24 -3.71 4.23 -17.68
N PRO A 25 -4.88 4.37 -18.35
CA PRO A 25 -6.05 4.94 -17.70
C PRO A 25 -6.53 4.11 -16.49
N ASN A 26 -6.48 2.77 -16.59
CA ASN A 26 -6.90 1.88 -15.51
C ASN A 26 -5.97 1.96 -14.30
N VAL A 27 -4.65 2.03 -14.54
CA VAL A 27 -3.66 2.14 -13.47
C VAL A 27 -3.73 3.50 -12.80
N GLU A 28 -3.94 4.56 -13.56
CA GLU A 28 -4.10 5.91 -13.00
C GLU A 28 -5.38 6.02 -12.16
N GLU A 29 -6.50 5.45 -12.64
CA GLU A 29 -7.74 5.39 -11.85
C GLU A 29 -7.53 4.63 -10.53
N LEU A 30 -6.90 3.45 -10.59
CA LEU A 30 -6.59 2.66 -9.41
C LEU A 30 -5.72 3.44 -8.42
N ARG A 31 -4.69 4.14 -8.91
CA ARG A 31 -3.79 4.95 -8.07
C ARG A 31 -4.56 6.04 -7.33
N GLN A 32 -5.45 6.76 -8.02
CA GLN A 32 -6.24 7.85 -7.43
C GLN A 32 -7.21 7.31 -6.37
N GLN A 33 -7.93 6.23 -6.67
CA GLN A 33 -8.85 5.62 -5.71
C GLN A 33 -8.10 5.04 -4.51
N TYR A 34 -6.96 4.37 -4.73
CA TYR A 34 -6.13 3.85 -3.65
C TYR A 34 -5.70 4.95 -2.68
N LEU A 35 -5.15 6.05 -3.18
CA LEU A 35 -4.69 7.17 -2.33
C LEU A 35 -5.84 7.80 -1.53
N LYS A 36 -7.02 7.91 -2.15
CA LYS A 36 -8.21 8.41 -1.49
C LYS A 36 -8.71 7.44 -0.41
N ILE A 37 -9.04 6.21 -0.79
CA ILE A 37 -9.69 5.21 0.07
C ILE A 37 -8.80 4.85 1.25
N THR A 38 -7.50 4.66 1.02
CA THR A 38 -6.57 4.31 2.11
C THR A 38 -6.38 5.42 3.14
N ALA A 39 -6.76 6.67 2.81
CA ALA A 39 -6.75 7.78 3.75
C ALA A 39 -8.04 7.87 4.58
N GLU A 40 -9.16 7.29 4.11
CA GLU A 40 -10.47 7.37 4.75
C GLU A 40 -10.48 6.69 6.14
N PRO A 41 -11.02 7.36 7.18
CA PRO A 41 -11.09 6.79 8.52
C PRO A 41 -11.87 5.48 8.60
N GLU A 42 -12.96 5.37 7.85
CA GLU A 42 -13.83 4.20 7.83
C GLU A 42 -13.11 2.98 7.27
N PHE A 43 -12.36 3.16 6.17
CA PHE A 43 -11.54 2.11 5.58
C PHE A 43 -10.45 1.63 6.54
N LYS A 44 -9.75 2.56 7.21
CA LYS A 44 -8.72 2.21 8.22
C LYS A 44 -9.32 1.42 9.38
N ALA A 45 -10.48 1.85 9.87
CA ALA A 45 -11.15 1.17 10.98
C ALA A 45 -11.55 -0.26 10.62
N GLU A 46 -12.15 -0.47 9.43
CA GLU A 46 -12.50 -1.80 8.95
C GLU A 46 -11.26 -2.67 8.71
N PHE A 47 -10.23 -2.12 8.06
CA PHE A 47 -8.98 -2.81 7.80
C PHE A 47 -8.30 -3.28 9.10
N ASP A 48 -8.19 -2.40 10.10
CA ASP A 48 -7.62 -2.73 11.41
C ASP A 48 -8.45 -3.77 12.16
N GLN A 49 -9.78 -3.70 12.05
CA GLN A 49 -10.69 -4.69 12.63
C GLN A 49 -10.47 -6.07 12.00
N LEU A 50 -10.38 -6.15 10.67
CA LEU A 50 -10.10 -7.40 9.95
C LEU A 50 -8.71 -7.96 10.29
N LEU A 51 -7.69 -7.10 10.39
CA LEU A 51 -6.36 -7.51 10.80
C LEU A 51 -6.39 -8.16 12.20
N LYS A 52 -7.15 -7.59 13.13
CA LYS A 52 -7.27 -8.09 14.49
C LYS A 52 -8.10 -9.37 14.58
N ASP A 53 -9.34 -9.32 14.11
CA ASP A 53 -10.35 -10.33 14.41
C ASP A 53 -10.32 -11.50 13.43
N TYR A 54 -9.92 -11.26 12.19
CA TYR A 54 -9.88 -12.28 11.15
C TYR A 54 -8.47 -12.79 10.90
N VAL A 55 -7.48 -11.91 10.74
CA VAL A 55 -6.08 -12.29 10.45
C VAL A 55 -5.30 -12.67 11.71
N GLY A 56 -5.71 -12.20 12.89
CA GLY A 56 -5.07 -12.51 14.17
C GLY A 56 -3.83 -11.67 14.48
N ARG A 57 -3.81 -10.41 14.05
CA ARG A 57 -2.72 -9.45 14.32
C ARG A 57 -2.88 -8.82 15.71
N PRO A 58 -1.78 -8.42 16.37
CA PRO A 58 -0.39 -8.54 15.93
C PRO A 58 0.17 -9.95 16.13
N SER A 59 0.98 -10.43 15.17
CA SER A 59 1.81 -11.62 15.32
C SER A 59 2.85 -11.42 16.42
N PRO A 60 3.04 -12.43 17.29
CA PRO A 60 4.08 -12.36 18.30
C PRO A 60 5.47 -12.32 17.65
N LEU A 61 6.38 -11.55 18.24
CA LEU A 61 7.80 -11.63 17.93
C LEU A 61 8.45 -12.62 18.91
N TYR A 62 8.83 -13.78 18.41
CA TYR A 62 9.43 -14.84 19.23
C TYR A 62 10.96 -14.73 19.25
N PHE A 63 11.55 -14.76 20.44
CA PHE A 63 13.00 -14.82 20.63
C PHE A 63 13.49 -16.28 20.71
N ALA A 64 14.06 -16.78 19.61
CA ALA A 64 14.60 -18.13 19.52
C ALA A 64 15.97 -18.23 20.24
N LYS A 65 15.96 -18.74 21.47
CA LYS A 65 17.18 -19.03 22.24
C LYS A 65 17.85 -20.32 21.71
N ARG A 66 19.18 -20.38 21.81
CA ARG A 66 19.97 -21.59 21.51
C ARG A 66 19.75 -22.65 22.58
#